data_AF-A0A9E5NC77-F1
#
_entry.id   AF-A0A9E5NC77-F1
#
_cell.length_a   1.000
_cell.length_b   1.000
_cell.length_c   1.000
_cell.angle_alpha   90.00
_cell.angle_beta   90.00
_cell.angle_gamma   90.00
#
_symmetry.space_group_name_H-M   'P 1'
#
loop_
_entity.id
_entity.type
_entity.pdbx_description
1 polymer ?
#
loop_
_entity_poly.entity_id
_entity_poly.type
_entity_poly.pdbx_seq_one_letter_code
_entity_poly.pdbx_strand_id
1 'polypeptide(L)'
;MNSYVELLPTFLTGFAMEQGDANSAQRLKEACAEFEAIFLTHMLRCMKATVPDGGLLPKSSGEKIFEDMFDEQIAREIAKTGTLGLADILLRDLAGPEAEGAAEG
;
A
#
# COMPACT_ATOMS: atom_id res chain seq x y z
N MET A 1 14.89 29.91 46.11
CA MET A 1 14.44 30.84 45.04
C MET A 1 15.62 30.93 44.07
N ASN A 2 15.71 30.22 42.95
CA ASN A 2 14.75 29.52 42.11
C ASN A 2 15.48 28.32 41.47
N SER A 3 14.94 27.10 41.59
CA SER A 3 15.41 25.92 40.86
C SER A 3 14.39 25.60 39.76
N TYR A 4 14.73 25.88 38.52
CA TYR A 4 13.99 25.41 37.35
C TYR A 4 15.01 24.91 36.33
N VAL A 5 15.53 23.71 36.62
CA VAL A 5 16.19 22.86 35.65
C VAL A 5 15.33 21.59 35.61
N GLU A 6 14.92 21.22 34.39
CA GLU A 6 14.35 19.93 33.98
C GLU A 6 12.96 19.53 34.49
N LEU A 7 11.97 19.70 33.59
CA LEU A 7 10.98 18.66 33.29
C LEU A 7 10.23 19.03 32.01
N LEU A 8 10.89 18.84 30.86
CA LEU A 8 10.13 18.67 29.63
C LEU A 8 9.60 17.23 29.59
N PRO A 9 8.32 17.04 29.26
CA PRO A 9 7.70 15.72 29.27
C PRO A 9 8.36 14.84 28.22
N THR A 10 8.77 13.64 28.64
CA THR A 10 9.19 12.50 27.81
C THR A 10 8.15 12.06 26.76
N PHE A 11 7.02 12.76 26.66
CA PHE A 11 5.95 12.53 25.70
C PHE A 11 6.25 13.09 24.30
N LEU A 12 7.10 14.12 24.17
CA LEU A 12 7.40 14.74 22.87
C LEU A 12 8.61 14.13 22.15
N THR A 13 9.45 13.36 22.84
CA THR A 13 10.59 12.65 22.22
C THR A 13 10.16 11.42 21.43
N GLY A 14 8.93 10.91 21.63
CA GLY A 14 8.38 9.78 20.87
C GLY A 14 7.85 10.12 19.47
N PHE A 15 7.73 11.41 19.15
CA PHE A 15 7.34 11.89 17.80
C PHE A 15 8.50 12.55 17.05
N ALA A 16 9.64 12.73 17.71
CA ALA A 16 10.79 13.44 17.18
C ALA A 16 11.93 12.45 16.92
N MET A 17 11.72 11.50 16.00
CA MET A 17 12.74 10.85 15.18
C MET A 17 12.09 9.77 14.33
N GLU A 18 11.95 10.01 13.03
CA GLU A 18 12.44 9.01 12.08
C GLU A 18 13.13 9.79 10.99
N GLN A 19 14.47 9.71 11.02
CA GLN A 19 15.34 10.22 9.98
C GLN A 19 14.95 9.58 8.66
N GLY A 20 15.24 10.22 7.52
CA GLY A 20 15.15 9.59 6.20
C GLY A 20 16.00 8.33 6.16
N ASP A 21 15.42 7.21 6.57
CA ASP A 21 16.02 5.88 6.53
C ASP A 21 15.63 5.28 5.18
N ALA A 22 16.59 4.62 4.52
CA ALA A 22 16.31 3.81 3.33
C ALA A 22 15.20 2.77 3.63
N ASN A 23 15.07 2.37 4.90
CA ASN A 23 13.96 1.55 5.37
C ASN A 23 12.59 2.24 5.20
N SER A 24 12.47 3.52 5.56
CA SER A 24 11.23 4.28 5.44
C SER A 24 10.81 4.47 3.98
N ALA A 25 11.77 4.77 3.09
CA ALA A 25 11.53 4.89 1.65
C ALA A 25 11.10 3.54 1.02
N GLN A 26 11.76 2.45 1.40
CA GLN A 26 11.40 1.10 0.95
C GLN A 26 10.01 0.70 1.42
N ARG A 27 9.67 0.96 2.69
CA ARG A 27 8.34 0.70 3.25
C ARG A 27 7.25 1.54 2.57
N LEU A 28 7.55 2.78 2.20
CA LEU A 28 6.63 3.63 1.44
C LEU A 28 6.37 3.04 0.04
N LYS A 29 7.42 2.58 -0.65
CA LYS A 29 7.30 1.92 -1.95
C LYS A 29 6.47 0.63 -1.87
N GLU A 30 6.71 -0.19 -0.86
CA GLU A 30 5.93 -1.41 -0.61
C GLU A 30 4.45 -1.10 -0.35
N ALA A 31 4.16 -0.11 0.50
CA ALA A 31 2.78 0.31 0.76
C ALA A 31 2.07 0.83 -0.49
N CYS A 32 2.77 1.57 -1.37
CA CYS A 32 2.21 2.03 -2.64
C CYS A 32 1.88 0.86 -3.58
N ALA A 33 2.77 -0.14 -3.67
CA ALA A 33 2.53 -1.34 -4.46
C ALA A 33 1.37 -2.19 -3.92
N GLU A 34 1.24 -2.31 -2.59
CA GLU A 34 0.10 -2.98 -1.96
C GLU A 34 -1.22 -2.26 -2.24
N PHE A 35 -1.21 -0.92 -2.24
CA PHE A 35 -2.39 -0.14 -2.60
C PHE A 35 -2.82 -0.39 -4.06
N GLU A 36 -1.87 -0.42 -5.00
CA GLU A 36 -2.15 -0.77 -6.40
C GLU A 36 -2.77 -2.17 -6.52
N ALA A 37 -2.31 -3.14 -5.71
CA ALA A 37 -2.89 -4.48 -5.66
C ALA A 37 -4.35 -4.50 -5.18
N ILE A 38 -4.67 -3.72 -4.15
CA ILE A 38 -6.05 -3.58 -3.65
C ILE A 38 -6.94 -2.95 -4.72
N PHE A 39 -6.45 -1.89 -5.37
CA PHE A 39 -7.17 -1.23 -6.45
C PHE A 39 -7.44 -2.18 -7.64
N LEU A 40 -6.43 -2.93 -8.07
CA LEU A 40 -6.57 -3.96 -9.11
C LEU A 40 -7.59 -5.02 -8.74
N THR A 41 -7.53 -5.51 -7.50
CA THR A 41 -8.50 -6.49 -6.98
C THR A 41 -9.92 -5.93 -7.09
N HIS A 42 -10.12 -4.67 -6.70
CA HIS A 42 -11.42 -4.01 -6.79
C HIS A 42 -11.88 -3.85 -8.24
N MET A 43 -10.98 -3.42 -9.13
CA MET A 43 -11.27 -3.31 -10.56
C MET A 43 -11.70 -4.65 -11.17
N LEU A 44 -10.97 -5.73 -10.88
CA LEU A 44 -11.30 -7.08 -11.34
C LEU A 44 -12.67 -7.53 -10.83
N ARG A 45 -12.98 -7.27 -9.56
CA ARG A 45 -14.30 -7.56 -8.97
C ARG A 45 -15.41 -6.78 -9.67
N CYS A 46 -15.21 -5.49 -9.93
CA CYS A 46 -16.16 -4.67 -10.68
C CYS A 46 -16.37 -5.19 -12.10
N MET A 47 -15.32 -5.56 -12.81
CA MET A 47 -15.41 -6.15 -14.15
C MET A 47 -16.18 -7.47 -14.13
N LYS A 48 -15.86 -8.38 -13.20
CA LYS A 48 -16.60 -9.64 -13.02
C LYS A 48 -18.06 -9.43 -12.70
N ALA A 49 -18.40 -8.44 -11.87
CA ALA A 49 -19.78 -8.12 -11.52
C ALA A 49 -20.63 -7.69 -12.73
N THR A 50 -20.00 -7.26 -13.83
CA THR A 50 -20.72 -6.96 -15.09
C THR A 50 -21.07 -8.21 -15.90
N VAL A 51 -20.44 -9.36 -15.61
CA VAL A 51 -20.69 -10.63 -16.29
C VAL A 51 -21.76 -11.39 -15.51
N PRO A 52 -22.94 -11.67 -16.10
CA PRO A 52 -23.95 -12.49 -15.44
C PRO A 52 -23.40 -13.87 -15.11
N ASP A 53 -23.85 -14.45 -13.98
CA ASP A 53 -23.55 -15.84 -13.65
C ASP A 53 -24.15 -16.76 -14.74
N GLY A 54 -23.33 -17.15 -15.71
CA GLY A 54 -23.75 -17.83 -16.96
C GLY A 54 -23.80 -19.36 -16.89
N GLY A 55 -23.71 -19.94 -15.70
CA GLY A 55 -23.68 -21.39 -15.50
C GLY A 55 -25.07 -22.03 -15.59
N LEU A 56 -25.15 -23.23 -16.17
CA LEU A 56 -26.34 -24.10 -16.08
C LEU A 56 -26.66 -24.51 -14.63
N LEU A 57 -25.67 -24.42 -13.74
CA LEU A 57 -25.79 -24.70 -12.32
C LEU A 57 -25.37 -23.45 -11.50
N PRO A 58 -26.02 -23.20 -10.35
CA PRO A 58 -25.62 -22.11 -9.46
C PRO A 58 -24.25 -22.40 -8.85
N LYS A 59 -23.37 -21.39 -8.81
CA LYS A 59 -22.06 -21.48 -8.15
C LYS A 59 -22.21 -21.82 -6.67
N SER A 60 -21.39 -22.75 -6.19
CA SER A 60 -21.35 -23.09 -4.76
C SER A 60 -20.68 -21.99 -3.94
N SER A 61 -20.94 -21.94 -2.62
CA SER A 61 -20.25 -20.99 -1.73
C SER A 61 -18.73 -21.23 -1.70
N GLY A 62 -18.29 -22.48 -1.77
CA GLY A 62 -16.87 -22.81 -1.80
C GLY A 62 -16.17 -22.34 -3.07
N GLU A 63 -16.85 -22.45 -4.22
CA GLU A 63 -16.36 -21.95 -5.50
C GLU A 63 -16.20 -20.43 -5.49
N LYS A 64 -17.17 -19.68 -4.95
CA LYS A 64 -17.09 -18.22 -4.81
C LYS A 64 -15.88 -17.80 -3.95
N ILE A 65 -15.68 -18.46 -2.81
CA ILE A 65 -14.54 -18.18 -1.93
C ILE A 65 -13.22 -18.47 -2.63
N PHE A 66 -13.13 -19.59 -3.36
CA PHE A 66 -11.91 -19.93 -4.10
C PHE A 66 -11.63 -18.92 -5.22
N GLU A 67 -12.64 -18.52 -5.99
CA GLU A 67 -12.50 -17.48 -7.02
C GLU A 67 -12.03 -16.16 -6.42
N ASP A 68 -12.60 -15.74 -5.27
CA ASP A 68 -12.19 -14.50 -4.61
C ASP A 68 -10.73 -14.56 -4.15
N MET A 69 -10.30 -15.68 -3.57
CA MET A 69 -8.89 -15.89 -3.18
C MET A 69 -7.96 -15.89 -4.40
N PHE A 70 -8.40 -16.51 -5.50
CA PHE A 70 -7.64 -16.58 -6.74
C PHE A 70 -7.46 -15.18 -7.35
N ASP A 71 -8.54 -14.41 -7.44
CA ASP A 71 -8.53 -13.05 -7.96
C ASP A 71 -7.57 -12.15 -7.16
N GLU A 72 -7.56 -12.27 -5.83
CA GLU A 72 -6.63 -11.51 -5.00
C GLU A 72 -5.17 -11.86 -5.26
N GLN A 73 -4.83 -13.13 -5.50
CA GLN A 73 -3.46 -13.52 -5.83
C GLN A 73 -3.05 -13.01 -7.20
N ILE A 74 -3.93 -13.12 -8.20
CA ILE A 74 -3.68 -12.58 -9.54
C ILE A 74 -3.49 -11.06 -9.47
N ALA A 75 -4.34 -10.34 -8.74
CA ALA A 75 -4.20 -8.89 -8.57
C ALA A 75 -2.87 -8.51 -7.89
N ARG A 76 -2.45 -9.25 -6.86
CA ARG A 76 -1.15 -9.06 -6.20
C ARG A 76 0.02 -9.27 -7.16
N GLU A 77 -0.01 -10.32 -7.97
CA GLU A 77 1.06 -10.57 -8.95
C GLU A 77 1.09 -9.52 -10.07
N ILE A 78 -0.07 -9.06 -10.55
CA ILE A 78 -0.14 -7.97 -11.54
C ILE A 78 0.39 -6.67 -10.94
N ALA A 79 0.02 -6.32 -9.71
CA ALA A 79 0.49 -5.09 -9.06
C ALA A 79 2.01 -5.05 -8.89
N LYS A 80 2.65 -6.20 -8.59
CA LYS A 80 4.12 -6.29 -8.49
C LYS A 80 4.84 -5.93 -9.78
N THR A 81 4.19 -6.09 -10.93
CA THR A 81 4.78 -5.70 -12.22
C THR A 81 4.71 -4.19 -12.48
N GLY A 82 3.97 -3.43 -11.67
CA GLY A 82 3.77 -1.99 -11.85
C GLY A 82 2.98 -1.63 -13.10
N THR A 83 2.13 -2.54 -13.60
CA THR A 83 1.47 -2.39 -14.91
C THR A 83 0.58 -1.14 -14.99
N LEU A 84 -0.04 -0.70 -13.89
CA LEU A 84 -0.89 0.50 -13.93
C LEU A 84 -0.14 1.79 -13.61
N GLY A 85 1.05 1.71 -13.01
CA GLY A 85 1.86 2.87 -12.61
C GLY A 85 1.25 3.72 -11.49
N LEU A 86 0.21 3.20 -10.81
CA LEU A 86 -0.46 3.92 -9.73
C LEU A 86 0.45 4.01 -8.49
N ALA A 87 1.18 2.95 -8.17
CA ALA A 87 2.15 2.96 -7.09
C ALA A 87 3.23 4.04 -7.29
N ASP A 88 3.69 4.25 -8.52
CA ASP A 88 4.72 5.25 -8.83
C ASP A 88 4.17 6.69 -8.70
N ILE A 89 2.92 6.92 -9.11
CA ILE A 89 2.26 8.22 -8.92
C ILE A 89 2.12 8.52 -7.43
N LEU A 90 1.64 7.56 -6.65
CA LEU A 90 1.51 7.70 -5.20
C LEU A 90 2.86 7.92 -4.53
N LEU A 91 3.88 7.16 -4.93
CA LEU A 91 5.23 7.29 -4.40
C LEU A 91 5.78 8.67 -4.69
N ARG A 92 5.63 9.19 -5.91
CA ARG A 92 6.06 10.55 -6.27
C ARG A 92 5.37 11.61 -5.42
N ASP A 93 4.06 11.47 -5.22
CA ASP A 93 3.27 12.46 -4.49
C ASP A 93 3.53 12.40 -2.97
N LEU A 94 3.92 11.23 -2.43
CA LEU A 94 4.15 10.97 -1.00
C LEU A 94 5.62 11.09 -0.58
N ALA A 95 6.59 10.84 -1.46
CA ALA A 95 8.01 10.81 -1.13
C ALA A 95 8.59 12.18 -0.72
N GLY A 96 7.88 13.26 -1.02
CA GLY A 96 8.31 14.63 -0.71
C GLY A 96 9.62 15.03 -1.41
N PRO A 97 10.04 16.29 -1.27
CA PRO A 97 11.30 16.78 -1.87
C PRO A 97 12.57 16.16 -1.25
N GLU A 98 12.47 15.32 -0.21
CA GLU A 98 13.63 14.76 0.50
C GLU A 98 14.14 13.42 -0.09
N ALA A 99 13.36 12.74 -0.94
CA ALA A 99 13.78 11.49 -1.58
C ALA A 99 14.74 11.68 -2.77
N GLU A 100 14.87 12.91 -3.28
CA GLU A 100 15.70 13.23 -4.45
C GLU A 100 17.20 13.41 -4.08
N GLY A 101 17.52 13.57 -2.79
CA GLY A 101 18.89 13.80 -2.30
C GLY A 101 19.70 12.54 -1.94
N ALA A 102 19.11 11.35 -1.99
CA ALA A 102 19.76 10.10 -1.54
C ALA A 102 20.33 9.22 -2.68
N ALA A 103 20.19 9.66 -3.94
CA ALA A 103 20.66 8.90 -5.12
C ALA A 103 22.00 9.41 -5.71
N GLU A 104 22.59 10.47 -5.14
CA GLU A 104 23.92 10.97 -5.52
C GLU A 104 24.83 11.01 -4.28
N GLY A 105 25.46 9.86 -3.97
CA GLY A 105 26.44 9.70 -2.89
C GLY A 105 27.19 8.38 -2.99
#